data_AF-A0A5S9UMY1-F1
#
_entry.id   AF-A0A5S9UMY1-F1
#
_cell.length_a   1.000
_cell.length_b   1.000
_cell.length_c   1.000
_cell.angle_alpha   90.00
_cell.angle_beta   90.00
_cell.angle_gamma   90.00
#
_symmetry.space_group_name_H-M   'P 1'
#
loop_
_entity.id
_entity.type
_entity.pdbx_description
1 polymer ?
#
loop_
_entity_poly.entity_id
_entity_poly.type
_entity_poly.pdbx_seq_one_letter_code
_entity_poly.pdbx_strand_id
1 'polypeptide(L)'
;MASSLPLLPKPISPFFKTPPFSTSKPLVFLNFQTRLTSRSSDVSVNLKKKNNPWLDPFDSGEDPDNEYGSLFADGKQDEDPRPPDNPDNPYGFLKFPKGYTVELASLPLKIRGDVRRCCCVISGGVYENLLFFPTIQLIKDRYPGVQVDILTTERGKQTYELNKNVRWANVYDPDDHWPEPAEYTDMIGLLKGRYYDMVLSTKLAGLGHAAFLFMTTARDRVSYIYPNVNSAGAGLMLSETFTAENTNLSELGYSMYTQMEDWLGRPFRSVPRTPLLPLRVSISRKVKEVVAAKYRNAGAVTGKFIVIHGIESDSKASMQSKGDADSLLSLEKWAKIIKGVRGFKPVFVIPHEKERENVEDFVGDDTSIVFITTPGQLAALINDSAGVIATNTAAIQLANARDKPCIGLFSSEEKGKLFVPYAEEKSNCVIIASKTGKLADIDIGTVKNAMQVFEGSLALV
;
A
#
# COMPACT_ATOMS: atom_id res chain seq x y z
N MET A 1 46.39 18.60 -42.73
CA MET A 1 47.25 17.42 -42.53
C MET A 1 47.59 17.34 -41.04
N ALA A 2 47.51 16.12 -40.48
CA ALA A 2 48.10 15.54 -39.26
C ALA A 2 48.95 16.45 -38.32
N SER A 3 48.98 16.32 -36.98
CA SER A 3 48.58 15.24 -36.06
C SER A 3 48.81 15.64 -34.58
N SER A 4 48.16 14.87 -33.68
CA SER A 4 48.61 14.38 -32.35
C SER A 4 48.72 15.32 -31.12
N LEU A 5 47.80 15.08 -30.17
CA LEU A 5 47.93 15.18 -28.70
C LEU A 5 49.02 14.21 -28.15
N PRO A 6 49.61 14.38 -26.92
CA PRO A 6 48.86 14.28 -25.67
C PRO A 6 49.29 15.15 -24.45
N LEU A 7 48.33 15.24 -23.52
CA LEU A 7 48.33 15.85 -22.19
C LEU A 7 49.05 14.99 -21.13
N LEU A 8 49.87 15.64 -20.29
CA LEU A 8 50.15 15.25 -18.89
C LEU A 8 50.95 16.36 -18.17
N PRO A 9 50.59 16.71 -16.91
CA PRO A 9 51.59 17.21 -15.98
C PRO A 9 51.60 16.48 -14.61
N LYS A 10 52.80 15.98 -14.32
CA LYS A 10 53.59 15.74 -13.08
C LYS A 10 52.96 15.71 -11.66
N PRO A 11 53.52 14.86 -10.76
CA PRO A 11 53.12 14.68 -9.36
C PRO A 11 53.85 15.62 -8.38
N ILE A 12 53.24 15.88 -7.23
CA ILE A 12 53.86 16.61 -6.09
C ILE A 12 54.06 15.64 -4.94
N SER A 13 55.27 15.67 -4.35
CA SER A 13 55.69 14.88 -3.18
C SER A 13 55.98 15.80 -1.96
N PRO A 14 56.13 15.25 -0.74
CA PRO A 14 55.71 15.85 0.54
C PRO A 14 56.85 16.45 1.36
N PHE A 15 56.54 17.13 2.48
CA PHE A 15 57.22 17.07 3.78
C PHE A 15 56.70 18.17 4.71
N PHE A 16 56.32 17.85 5.97
CA PHE A 16 56.80 18.54 7.18
C PHE A 16 56.60 17.66 8.43
N LYS A 17 57.57 17.76 9.33
CA LYS A 17 57.93 16.86 10.45
C LYS A 17 57.35 17.31 11.81
N THR A 18 57.11 16.32 12.67
CA THR A 18 56.86 16.21 14.15
C THR A 18 57.82 17.02 15.07
N PRO A 19 57.69 17.16 16.45
CA PRO A 19 57.36 16.14 17.51
C PRO A 19 56.79 16.71 18.89
N PRO A 20 56.96 16.11 20.12
CA PRO A 20 56.65 14.76 20.70
C PRO A 20 55.99 14.69 22.14
N PHE A 21 55.63 13.44 22.58
CA PHE A 21 55.48 12.86 23.96
C PHE A 21 54.17 13.12 24.79
N SER A 22 53.58 12.22 25.61
CA SER A 22 53.83 10.83 26.07
C SER A 22 52.62 10.20 26.84
N THR A 23 52.41 8.87 26.66
CA THR A 23 51.88 7.80 27.58
C THR A 23 50.45 7.87 28.17
N SER A 24 49.59 6.84 28.02
CA SER A 24 49.72 5.54 28.73
C SER A 24 48.86 4.36 28.19
N LYS A 25 49.53 3.21 28.02
CA LYS A 25 49.15 1.77 28.13
C LYS A 25 48.16 1.07 27.16
N PRO A 26 48.35 -0.26 26.92
CA PRO A 26 48.06 -0.92 25.64
C PRO A 26 46.91 -1.94 25.69
N LEU A 27 46.22 -2.12 24.57
CA LEU A 27 45.41 -3.31 24.30
C LEU A 27 45.80 -3.91 22.94
N VAL A 28 46.04 -5.21 22.98
CA VAL A 28 46.66 -6.06 21.98
C VAL A 28 45.74 -6.23 20.76
N PHE A 29 46.24 -5.86 19.58
CA PHE A 29 45.66 -6.27 18.30
C PHE A 29 46.33 -7.56 17.83
N LEU A 30 45.58 -8.66 17.84
CA LEU A 30 45.96 -9.92 17.19
C LEU A 30 45.36 -9.95 15.78
N ASN A 31 46.25 -9.85 14.78
CA ASN A 31 46.00 -10.23 13.41
C ASN A 31 45.61 -11.71 13.34
N PHE A 32 44.42 -12.02 12.84
CA PHE A 32 44.10 -13.33 12.31
C PHE A 32 43.64 -13.21 10.87
N GLN A 33 44.58 -13.41 9.95
CA GLN A 33 44.27 -13.99 8.64
C GLN A 33 43.91 -15.45 8.88
N THR A 34 42.64 -15.81 8.72
CA THR A 34 42.22 -17.21 8.62
C THR A 34 41.42 -17.42 7.35
N ARG A 35 42.05 -18.13 6.41
CA ARG A 35 41.38 -18.87 5.34
C ARG A 35 40.35 -19.79 6.00
N LEU A 36 39.07 -19.60 5.73
CA LEU A 36 38.04 -20.56 6.09
C LEU A 36 37.95 -21.61 4.98
N THR A 37 38.69 -22.69 5.14
CA THR A 37 38.41 -23.98 4.49
C THR A 37 37.27 -24.65 5.24
N SER A 38 36.13 -24.90 4.58
CA SER A 38 35.05 -25.71 5.16
C SER A 38 35.46 -27.18 5.15
N ARG A 39 36.00 -27.68 6.28
CA ARG A 39 35.92 -29.10 6.61
C ARG A 39 34.65 -29.28 7.44
N SER A 40 33.72 -30.11 6.95
CA SER A 40 32.63 -30.61 7.80
C SER A 40 33.25 -31.47 8.89
N SER A 41 33.08 -31.07 10.14
CA SER A 41 33.27 -31.96 11.27
C SER A 41 32.04 -32.86 11.37
N ASP A 42 32.19 -34.14 11.08
CA ASP A 42 31.22 -35.17 11.45
C ASP A 42 31.10 -35.20 12.97
N VAL A 43 29.97 -34.71 13.48
CA VAL A 43 29.59 -34.88 14.89
C VAL A 43 28.79 -36.18 14.98
N SER A 44 29.46 -37.28 15.29
CA SER A 44 28.79 -38.52 15.67
C SER A 44 28.32 -38.41 17.13
N VAL A 45 27.01 -38.37 17.34
CA VAL A 45 26.41 -38.39 18.69
C VAL A 45 26.27 -39.84 19.13
N ASN A 46 27.16 -40.31 20.02
CA ASN A 46 27.03 -41.63 20.65
C ASN A 46 26.03 -41.53 21.82
N LEU A 47 24.73 -41.66 21.55
CA LEU A 47 23.73 -41.82 22.59
C LEU A 47 23.64 -43.30 22.98
N LYS A 48 24.22 -43.67 24.14
CA LYS A 48 23.89 -44.96 24.77
C LYS A 48 22.43 -44.90 25.23
N LYS A 49 21.52 -45.58 24.53
CA LYS A 49 20.12 -45.80 24.95
C LYS A 49 20.13 -46.40 26.37
N LYS A 50 19.68 -45.63 27.37
CA LYS A 50 19.25 -46.18 28.65
C LYS A 50 17.84 -46.73 28.45
N ASN A 51 17.69 -48.05 28.47
CA ASN A 51 16.39 -48.73 28.51
C ASN A 51 15.69 -48.41 29.84
N ASN A 52 14.80 -47.43 29.83
CA ASN A 52 13.81 -47.23 30.88
C ASN A 52 12.43 -47.55 30.29
N PRO A 53 11.78 -48.66 30.68
CA PRO A 53 10.51 -49.13 30.09
C PRO A 53 9.29 -48.25 30.39
N TRP A 54 9.46 -47.11 31.06
CA TRP A 54 8.35 -46.27 31.51
C TRP A 54 8.06 -45.06 30.59
N LEU A 55 8.90 -44.81 29.57
CA LEU A 55 8.80 -43.59 28.75
C LEU A 55 8.07 -43.74 27.42
N ASP A 56 7.62 -44.93 27.04
CA ASP A 56 6.81 -45.09 25.81
C ASP A 56 5.72 -46.17 26.01
N PRO A 57 4.46 -45.79 26.27
CA PRO A 57 3.37 -46.73 26.45
C PRO A 57 2.87 -47.35 25.14
N PHE A 58 3.49 -47.03 23.99
CA PHE A 58 3.15 -47.59 22.67
C PHE A 58 4.31 -48.32 21.99
N ASP A 59 5.49 -48.40 22.61
CA ASP A 59 6.60 -49.23 22.11
C ASP A 59 6.34 -50.70 22.43
N SER A 60 5.65 -51.39 21.51
CA SER A 60 5.28 -52.81 21.65
C SER A 60 6.39 -53.76 21.20
N GLY A 61 7.65 -53.33 21.19
CA GLY A 61 8.78 -54.16 20.76
C GLY A 61 8.72 -54.62 19.30
N GLU A 62 9.79 -55.24 18.82
CA GLU A 62 9.80 -55.90 17.51
C GLU A 62 9.07 -57.24 17.60
N ASP A 63 7.97 -57.37 16.85
CA ASP A 63 7.14 -58.57 16.79
C ASP A 63 7.84 -59.64 15.90
N PRO A 64 8.26 -60.80 16.45
CA PRO A 64 9.11 -61.76 15.74
C PRO A 64 8.42 -62.51 14.58
N ASP A 65 7.11 -62.34 14.40
CA ASP A 65 6.32 -63.03 13.37
C ASP A 65 6.05 -62.19 12.11
N ASN A 66 6.64 -60.99 12.00
CA ASN A 66 6.40 -60.11 10.85
C ASN A 66 7.40 -60.41 9.70
N GLU A 67 7.12 -61.48 8.94
CA GLU A 67 7.82 -61.74 7.67
C GLU A 67 7.48 -60.64 6.66
N TYR A 68 8.45 -59.79 6.31
CA TYR A 68 8.34 -58.81 5.22
C TYR A 68 8.21 -59.54 3.87
N GLY A 69 6.97 -59.86 3.50
CA GLY A 69 6.62 -60.46 2.22
C GLY A 69 6.97 -59.56 1.04
N SER A 70 7.68 -60.14 0.07
CA SER A 70 8.15 -59.58 -1.20
C SER A 70 7.03 -59.35 -2.24
N LEU A 71 5.89 -58.79 -1.84
CA LEU A 71 4.72 -58.62 -2.72
C LEU A 71 4.59 -57.26 -3.42
N PHE A 72 5.55 -56.36 -3.25
CA PHE A 72 5.58 -55.05 -3.95
C PHE A 72 6.86 -54.80 -4.76
N ALA A 73 7.71 -55.82 -4.96
CA ALA A 73 9.01 -55.67 -5.61
C ALA A 73 9.00 -55.83 -7.15
N ASP A 74 7.87 -56.18 -7.78
CA ASP A 74 7.78 -56.43 -9.23
C ASP A 74 7.02 -55.36 -10.03
N GLY A 75 6.78 -54.20 -9.44
CA GLY A 75 6.37 -53.00 -10.18
C GLY A 75 7.56 -52.30 -10.84
N LYS A 76 8.30 -52.97 -11.74
CA LYS A 76 9.29 -52.29 -12.59
C LYS A 76 8.55 -51.33 -13.52
N GLN A 77 8.47 -50.07 -13.11
CA GLN A 77 8.07 -48.96 -13.96
C GLN A 77 9.18 -48.77 -15.01
N ASP A 78 8.87 -48.92 -16.30
CA ASP A 78 9.84 -48.75 -17.38
C ASP A 78 10.64 -47.45 -17.18
N GLU A 79 11.97 -47.56 -17.16
CA GLU A 79 12.84 -46.41 -17.00
C GLU A 79 12.60 -45.42 -18.15
N ASP A 80 12.39 -44.16 -17.78
CA ASP A 80 12.24 -43.04 -18.71
C ASP A 80 13.42 -43.05 -19.70
N PRO A 81 13.20 -43.05 -21.02
CA PRO A 81 14.25 -43.21 -22.03
C PRO A 81 15.22 -42.01 -22.12
N ARG A 82 15.18 -41.11 -21.13
CA ARG A 82 16.05 -39.94 -21.05
C ARG A 82 17.41 -40.33 -20.46
N PRO A 83 18.52 -39.92 -21.09
CA PRO A 83 19.85 -40.41 -20.76
C PRO A 83 20.31 -39.98 -19.35
N PRO A 84 21.18 -40.80 -18.71
CA PRO A 84 21.60 -40.61 -17.32
C PRO A 84 22.45 -39.35 -17.10
N ASP A 85 22.28 -38.76 -15.91
CA ASP A 85 22.99 -37.59 -15.37
C ASP A 85 24.52 -37.77 -15.47
N ASN A 86 25.14 -37.22 -16.52
CA ASN A 86 26.60 -37.24 -16.65
C ASN A 86 27.22 -36.22 -15.67
N PRO A 87 28.02 -36.66 -14.68
CA PRO A 87 28.40 -35.87 -13.51
C PRO A 87 29.44 -34.75 -13.77
N ASP A 88 30.11 -34.73 -14.92
CA ASP A 88 31.22 -33.78 -15.18
C ASP A 88 30.86 -32.62 -16.13
N ASN A 89 29.56 -32.40 -16.42
CA ASN A 89 29.11 -31.22 -17.15
C ASN A 89 28.81 -30.05 -16.19
N PRO A 90 29.53 -28.91 -16.23
CA PRO A 90 29.20 -27.75 -15.39
C PRO A 90 27.85 -27.10 -15.73
N TYR A 91 27.23 -27.43 -16.87
CA TYR A 91 25.85 -27.08 -17.22
C TYR A 91 25.20 -28.14 -18.14
N GLY A 92 24.56 -29.18 -17.61
CA GLY A 92 23.65 -30.03 -18.43
C GLY A 92 22.61 -30.76 -17.58
N PHE A 93 21.38 -31.04 -18.04
CA PHE A 93 20.57 -30.51 -19.15
C PHE A 93 19.60 -29.41 -18.61
N LEU A 94 20.14 -28.46 -17.82
CA LEU A 94 19.51 -27.40 -17.00
C LEU A 94 18.94 -27.83 -15.63
N LYS A 95 19.85 -28.08 -14.67
CA LYS A 95 19.58 -27.95 -13.23
C LYS A 95 19.61 -26.47 -12.84
N PHE A 96 18.47 -25.92 -12.42
CA PHE A 96 18.43 -24.59 -11.83
C PHE A 96 18.90 -24.63 -10.36
N PRO A 97 19.62 -23.60 -9.86
CA PRO A 97 20.04 -23.56 -8.46
C PRO A 97 18.81 -23.53 -7.52
N LYS A 98 18.99 -24.03 -6.29
CA LYS A 98 17.95 -24.05 -5.25
C LYS A 98 17.40 -22.62 -5.06
N GLY A 99 16.15 -22.39 -5.48
CA GLY A 99 15.51 -21.06 -5.50
C GLY A 99 15.14 -20.51 -6.89
N TYR A 100 15.36 -21.26 -7.97
CA TYR A 100 14.95 -20.89 -9.32
C TYR A 100 13.85 -21.81 -9.86
N THR A 101 12.65 -21.27 -10.07
CA THR A 101 11.48 -21.95 -10.67
C THR A 101 11.23 -21.47 -12.11
N VAL A 102 10.80 -22.39 -12.98
CA VAL A 102 10.70 -22.30 -14.46
C VAL A 102 9.82 -21.15 -15.01
N GLU A 103 9.13 -20.38 -14.17
CA GLU A 103 8.60 -19.06 -14.56
C GLU A 103 9.68 -17.96 -14.58
N LEU A 104 10.94 -18.34 -14.84
CA LEU A 104 12.09 -17.46 -14.91
C LEU A 104 11.81 -16.24 -15.80
N ALA A 105 11.90 -15.05 -15.21
CA ALA A 105 12.35 -13.87 -15.92
C ALA A 105 13.56 -14.28 -16.78
N SER A 106 13.50 -14.02 -18.09
CA SER A 106 14.65 -14.30 -18.95
C SER A 106 15.88 -13.65 -18.31
N LEU A 107 17.03 -14.32 -18.32
CA LEU A 107 18.30 -13.78 -17.82
C LEU A 107 18.52 -12.31 -18.23
N PRO A 108 18.23 -11.89 -19.49
CA PRO A 108 18.27 -10.50 -19.89
C PRO A 108 17.39 -9.54 -19.07
N LEU A 109 16.22 -9.97 -18.60
CA LEU A 109 15.32 -9.15 -17.77
C LEU A 109 15.83 -9.03 -16.34
N LYS A 110 16.37 -10.13 -15.79
CA LYS A 110 17.01 -10.08 -14.48
C LYS A 110 18.26 -9.19 -14.49
N ILE A 111 19.03 -9.23 -15.59
CA ILE A 111 20.17 -8.33 -15.84
C ILE A 111 19.69 -6.89 -16.02
N ARG A 112 18.60 -6.67 -16.79
CA ARG A 112 17.97 -5.34 -16.99
C ARG A 112 17.27 -4.78 -15.76
N GLY A 113 16.99 -5.60 -14.76
CA GLY A 113 16.38 -5.14 -13.52
C GLY A 113 14.88 -4.83 -13.67
N ASP A 114 14.26 -5.24 -14.76
CA ASP A 114 12.85 -4.91 -15.05
C ASP A 114 11.93 -5.57 -14.01
N VAL A 115 10.92 -4.85 -13.55
CA VAL A 115 9.90 -5.35 -12.61
C VAL A 115 8.73 -5.91 -13.41
N ARG A 116 8.42 -7.20 -13.28
CA ARG A 116 7.25 -7.84 -13.91
C ARG A 116 6.10 -8.04 -12.95
N ARG A 117 6.38 -8.44 -11.70
CA ARG A 117 5.36 -8.60 -10.66
C ARG A 117 5.69 -7.69 -9.49
N CYS A 118 4.78 -6.76 -9.22
CA CYS A 118 4.89 -5.82 -8.11
C CYS A 118 3.75 -6.09 -7.13
N CYS A 119 4.08 -6.35 -5.87
CA CYS A 119 3.09 -6.38 -4.78
C CYS A 119 3.14 -5.04 -4.05
N CYS A 120 2.00 -4.39 -3.84
CA CYS A 120 1.92 -3.20 -3.01
C CYS A 120 1.15 -3.52 -1.72
N VAL A 121 1.82 -3.42 -0.57
CA VAL A 121 1.24 -3.60 0.76
C VAL A 121 0.85 -2.23 1.29
N ILE A 122 -0.46 -1.97 1.38
CA ILE A 122 -0.98 -0.64 1.64
C ILE A 122 -1.69 -0.60 2.98
N SER A 123 -1.06 0.12 3.91
CA SER A 123 -1.60 0.48 5.22
C SER A 123 -2.64 1.60 5.08
N GLY A 124 -3.65 1.57 5.95
CA GLY A 124 -4.73 2.55 5.95
C GLY A 124 -6.10 2.01 5.56
N GLY A 125 -7.04 2.94 5.43
CA GLY A 125 -8.41 2.70 5.01
C GLY A 125 -8.64 3.05 3.54
N VAL A 126 -9.86 3.47 3.24
CA VAL A 126 -10.27 3.84 1.87
C VAL A 126 -9.50 5.05 1.36
N TYR A 127 -9.27 6.05 2.22
CA TYR A 127 -8.63 7.31 1.86
C TYR A 127 -7.18 7.10 1.39
N GLU A 128 -6.37 6.39 2.17
CA GLU A 128 -4.95 6.15 1.88
C GLU A 128 -4.78 5.29 0.62
N ASN A 129 -5.64 4.26 0.46
CA ASN A 129 -5.63 3.42 -0.73
C ASN A 129 -5.98 4.19 -2.02
N LEU A 130 -6.91 5.16 -1.96
CA LEU A 130 -7.23 6.00 -3.11
C LEU A 130 -6.05 6.88 -3.52
N LEU A 131 -5.35 7.47 -2.55
CA LEU A 131 -4.17 8.31 -2.83
C LEU A 131 -2.98 7.52 -3.39
N PHE A 132 -2.99 6.20 -3.31
CA PHE A 132 -1.97 5.34 -3.92
C PHE A 132 -2.20 5.07 -5.43
N PHE A 133 -3.34 5.48 -6.00
CA PHE A 133 -3.65 5.22 -7.42
C PHE A 133 -2.65 5.87 -8.40
N PRO A 134 -2.21 7.13 -8.21
CA PRO A 134 -1.13 7.73 -9.00
C PRO A 134 0.15 6.89 -8.99
N THR A 135 0.53 6.34 -7.84
CA THR A 135 1.70 5.48 -7.68
C THR A 135 1.57 4.20 -8.52
N ILE A 136 0.38 3.59 -8.55
CA ILE A 136 0.11 2.42 -9.40
C ILE A 136 0.26 2.77 -10.89
N GLN A 137 -0.23 3.94 -11.30
CA GLN A 137 -0.09 4.41 -12.67
C GLN A 137 1.38 4.68 -13.01
N LEU A 138 2.13 5.32 -12.11
CA LEU A 138 3.57 5.55 -12.25
C LEU A 138 4.34 4.23 -12.44
N ILE A 139 4.00 3.18 -11.68
CA ILE A 139 4.61 1.86 -11.81
C ILE A 139 4.33 1.25 -13.19
N LYS A 140 3.11 1.40 -13.72
CA LYS A 140 2.73 0.91 -15.06
C LYS A 140 3.42 1.68 -16.18
N ASP A 141 3.55 2.99 -16.03
CA ASP A 141 4.21 3.86 -17.01
C ASP A 141 5.72 3.61 -17.04
N ARG A 142 6.31 3.30 -15.88
CA ARG A 142 7.72 2.97 -15.76
C ARG A 142 8.06 1.57 -16.26
N TYR A 143 7.27 0.57 -15.88
CA TYR A 143 7.53 -0.83 -16.20
C TYR A 143 6.44 -1.37 -17.14
N PRO A 144 6.64 -1.31 -18.47
CA PRO A 144 5.64 -1.77 -19.42
C PRO A 144 5.38 -3.27 -19.23
N GLY A 145 4.11 -3.64 -19.05
CA GLY A 145 3.69 -5.02 -18.83
C GLY A 145 3.78 -5.53 -17.38
N VAL A 146 4.13 -4.67 -16.42
CA VAL A 146 4.12 -5.04 -14.99
C VAL A 146 2.71 -5.47 -14.55
N GLN A 147 2.62 -6.53 -13.77
CA GLN A 147 1.43 -7.01 -13.08
C GLN A 147 1.50 -6.48 -11.65
N VAL A 148 0.48 -5.70 -11.27
CA VAL A 148 0.40 -5.07 -9.95
C VAL A 148 -0.66 -5.79 -9.15
N ASP A 149 -0.24 -6.39 -8.04
CA ASP A 149 -1.12 -6.96 -7.03
C ASP A 149 -1.09 -6.08 -5.78
N ILE A 150 -2.21 -6.01 -5.08
CA ILE A 150 -2.36 -5.21 -3.87
C ILE A 150 -2.68 -6.11 -2.69
N LEU A 151 -2.11 -5.75 -1.54
CA LEU A 151 -2.40 -6.32 -0.23
C LEU A 151 -2.85 -5.20 0.70
N THR A 152 -4.08 -5.27 1.19
CA THR A 152 -4.62 -4.22 2.08
C THR A 152 -5.80 -4.76 2.91
N THR A 153 -6.34 -3.90 3.78
CA THR A 153 -7.53 -4.16 4.60
C THR A 153 -8.76 -4.48 3.74
N GLU A 154 -9.76 -5.14 4.32
CA GLU A 154 -11.02 -5.45 3.64
C GLU A 154 -11.69 -4.22 3.00
N ARG A 155 -11.66 -3.09 3.71
CA ARG A 155 -12.21 -1.81 3.23
C ARG A 155 -11.32 -1.19 2.16
N GLY A 156 -10.01 -1.24 2.32
CA GLY A 156 -9.04 -0.81 1.31
C GLY A 156 -9.21 -1.57 -0.01
N LYS A 157 -9.44 -2.89 0.05
CA LYS A 157 -9.60 -3.76 -1.12
C LYS A 157 -10.72 -3.27 -2.06
N GLN A 158 -11.83 -2.79 -1.51
CA GLN A 158 -12.98 -2.32 -2.30
C GLN A 158 -12.65 -1.10 -3.16
N THR A 159 -11.62 -0.32 -2.82
CA THR A 159 -11.19 0.82 -3.65
C THR A 159 -10.69 0.38 -5.01
N TYR A 160 -10.05 -0.79 -5.11
CA TYR A 160 -9.44 -1.26 -6.35
C TYR A 160 -10.44 -1.69 -7.42
N GLU A 161 -11.73 -1.78 -7.10
CA GLU A 161 -12.80 -1.84 -8.10
C GLU A 161 -12.78 -0.60 -9.01
N LEU A 162 -12.23 0.52 -8.53
CA LEU A 162 -12.10 1.77 -9.26
C LEU A 162 -10.80 1.89 -10.07
N ASN A 163 -9.89 0.92 -9.98
CA ASN A 163 -8.58 0.98 -10.62
C ASN A 163 -8.34 -0.21 -11.56
N LYS A 164 -8.35 0.06 -12.88
CA LYS A 164 -8.11 -0.94 -13.92
C LYS A 164 -6.69 -1.52 -13.98
N ASN A 165 -5.73 -0.88 -13.34
CA ASN A 165 -4.32 -1.25 -13.44
C ASN A 165 -3.92 -2.39 -12.48
N VAL A 166 -4.79 -2.66 -11.50
CA VAL A 166 -4.60 -3.72 -10.51
C VAL A 166 -5.15 -5.03 -11.05
N ARG A 167 -4.36 -6.10 -10.90
CA ARG A 167 -4.75 -7.46 -11.29
C ARG A 167 -5.53 -8.14 -10.16
N TRP A 168 -4.93 -8.18 -8.97
CA TRP A 168 -5.52 -8.82 -7.79
C TRP A 168 -5.39 -7.93 -6.55
N ALA A 169 -6.40 -7.94 -5.71
CA ALA A 169 -6.38 -7.31 -4.40
C ALA A 169 -6.73 -8.36 -3.33
N ASN A 170 -5.73 -8.73 -2.54
CA ASN A 170 -5.88 -9.67 -1.44
C ASN A 170 -6.18 -8.92 -0.13
N VAL A 171 -6.95 -9.56 0.75
CA VAL A 171 -7.23 -9.05 2.08
C VAL A 171 -6.13 -9.51 3.02
N TYR A 172 -5.52 -8.56 3.70
CA TYR A 172 -4.63 -8.76 4.85
C TYR A 172 -4.49 -7.39 5.50
N ASP A 173 -4.77 -7.27 6.79
CA ASP A 173 -4.60 -5.99 7.47
C ASP A 173 -3.13 -5.81 7.86
N PRO A 174 -2.36 -4.96 7.15
CA PRO A 174 -0.99 -4.71 7.55
C PRO A 174 -0.93 -3.96 8.88
N ASP A 175 -1.99 -3.25 9.28
CA ASP A 175 -2.03 -2.44 10.51
C ASP A 175 -2.34 -3.25 11.76
N ASP A 176 -2.75 -4.51 11.61
CA ASP A 176 -2.86 -5.41 12.73
C ASP A 176 -1.45 -5.69 13.30
N HIS A 177 -1.33 -5.46 14.60
CA HIS A 177 -0.06 -5.67 15.31
C HIS A 177 0.13 -7.14 15.65
N TRP A 178 -0.97 -7.88 15.82
CA TRP A 178 -0.97 -9.25 16.31
C TRP A 178 -1.84 -10.16 15.41
N PRO A 179 -1.48 -10.28 14.12
CA PRO A 179 -2.22 -11.13 13.20
C PRO A 179 -2.21 -12.57 13.67
N GLU A 180 -3.29 -13.29 13.41
CA GLU A 180 -3.36 -14.71 13.73
C GLU A 180 -2.22 -15.45 12.98
N PRO A 181 -1.45 -16.34 13.67
CA PRO A 181 -0.33 -17.02 13.04
C PRO A 181 -0.70 -17.77 11.76
N ALA A 182 -1.91 -18.35 11.71
CA ALA A 182 -2.42 -19.03 10.52
C ALA A 182 -2.58 -18.07 9.33
N GLU A 183 -3.26 -16.93 9.53
CA GLU A 183 -3.42 -15.90 8.50
C GLU A 183 -2.06 -15.35 8.03
N TYR A 184 -1.13 -15.15 8.97
CA TYR A 184 0.22 -14.71 8.67
C TYR A 184 0.99 -15.71 7.80
N THR A 185 0.98 -17.01 8.17
CA THR A 185 1.69 -18.04 7.40
C THR A 185 1.06 -18.29 6.04
N ASP A 186 -0.26 -18.25 5.94
CA ASP A 186 -0.99 -18.43 4.69
C ASP A 186 -0.70 -17.28 3.74
N MET A 187 -0.68 -16.05 4.25
CA MET A 187 -0.34 -14.88 3.44
C MET A 187 1.10 -14.94 2.93
N ILE A 188 2.06 -15.35 3.78
CA ILE A 188 3.45 -15.56 3.34
C ILE A 188 3.51 -16.65 2.27
N GLY A 189 2.81 -17.77 2.46
CA GLY A 189 2.72 -18.85 1.48
C GLY A 189 2.22 -18.35 0.13
N LEU A 190 1.15 -17.54 0.14
CA LEU A 190 0.57 -16.93 -1.06
C LEU A 190 1.56 -15.97 -1.73
N LEU A 191 2.20 -15.07 -0.97
CA LEU A 191 3.15 -14.11 -1.52
C LEU A 191 4.38 -14.78 -2.13
N LYS A 192 4.92 -15.81 -1.46
CA LYS A 192 6.03 -16.62 -1.97
C LYS A 192 5.65 -17.41 -3.22
N GLY A 193 4.43 -17.96 -3.26
CA GLY A 193 3.93 -18.68 -4.43
C GLY A 193 3.76 -17.79 -5.68
N ARG A 194 3.59 -16.47 -5.50
CA ARG A 194 3.42 -15.52 -6.61
C ARG A 194 4.71 -14.94 -7.17
N TYR A 195 5.84 -15.13 -6.49
CA TYR A 195 7.19 -14.69 -6.91
C TYR A 195 7.21 -13.23 -7.39
N TYR A 196 7.14 -12.28 -6.45
CA TYR A 196 7.23 -10.86 -6.77
C TYR A 196 8.68 -10.43 -7.01
N ASP A 197 8.89 -9.58 -8.01
CA ASP A 197 10.20 -8.94 -8.23
C ASP A 197 10.39 -7.78 -7.26
N MET A 198 9.31 -7.01 -7.01
CA MET A 198 9.29 -5.85 -6.15
C MET A 198 8.11 -5.90 -5.19
N VAL A 199 8.35 -5.55 -3.94
CA VAL A 199 7.31 -5.34 -2.92
C VAL A 199 7.46 -3.93 -2.37
N LEU A 200 6.42 -3.13 -2.56
CA LEU A 200 6.33 -1.76 -2.05
C LEU A 200 5.39 -1.75 -0.84
N SER A 201 5.79 -1.15 0.25
CA SER A 201 4.98 -1.05 1.46
C SER A 201 4.80 0.39 1.91
N THR A 202 3.55 0.77 2.18
CA THR A 202 3.22 2.06 2.81
C THR A 202 3.11 1.98 4.32
N LYS A 203 3.17 0.79 4.92
CA LYS A 203 3.26 0.65 6.39
C LYS A 203 4.64 1.07 6.87
N LEU A 204 4.69 1.81 7.98
CA LEU A 204 5.94 2.07 8.70
C LEU A 204 6.54 0.75 9.21
N ALA A 205 7.70 0.40 8.67
CA ALA A 205 8.38 -0.83 8.98
C ALA A 205 9.20 -0.69 10.26
N GLY A 206 8.80 -1.46 11.28
CA GLY A 206 9.72 -1.94 12.30
C GLY A 206 10.28 -3.32 11.92
N LEU A 207 10.97 -3.97 12.85
CA LEU A 207 11.58 -5.28 12.62
C LEU A 207 10.57 -6.34 12.12
N GLY A 208 9.37 -6.39 12.72
CA GLY A 208 8.34 -7.39 12.37
C GLY A 208 7.85 -7.26 10.93
N HIS A 209 7.43 -6.05 10.52
CA HIS A 209 6.97 -5.81 9.15
C HIS A 209 8.09 -5.97 8.13
N ALA A 210 9.31 -5.52 8.46
CA ALA A 210 10.47 -5.73 7.60
C ALA A 210 10.78 -7.23 7.43
N ALA A 211 10.66 -8.04 8.48
CA ALA A 211 10.80 -9.49 8.40
C ALA A 211 9.69 -10.14 7.57
N PHE A 212 8.45 -9.67 7.67
CA PHE A 212 7.34 -10.10 6.81
C PHE A 212 7.67 -9.87 5.33
N LEU A 213 8.09 -8.66 4.97
CA LEU A 213 8.49 -8.34 3.60
C LEU A 213 9.71 -9.15 3.15
N PHE A 214 10.68 -9.40 4.03
CA PHE A 214 11.84 -10.23 3.74
C PHE A 214 11.47 -11.67 3.40
N MET A 215 10.51 -12.25 4.12
CA MET A 215 10.05 -13.62 3.88
C MET A 215 9.31 -13.80 2.55
N THR A 216 8.86 -12.72 1.89
CA THR A 216 8.30 -12.79 0.53
C THR A 216 9.33 -13.17 -0.53
N THR A 217 10.63 -13.11 -0.22
CA THR A 217 11.76 -13.40 -1.12
C THR A 217 11.85 -12.49 -2.35
N ALA A 218 11.10 -11.38 -2.39
CA ALA A 218 11.16 -10.42 -3.49
C ALA A 218 12.53 -9.76 -3.58
N ARG A 219 12.99 -9.39 -4.79
CA ARG A 219 14.31 -8.78 -5.00
C ARG A 219 14.39 -7.41 -4.34
N ASP A 220 13.42 -6.56 -4.66
CA ASP A 220 13.36 -5.18 -4.19
C ASP A 220 12.27 -5.07 -3.13
N ARG A 221 12.66 -4.82 -1.87
CA ARG A 221 11.74 -4.65 -0.74
C ARG A 221 11.85 -3.23 -0.24
N VAL A 222 10.81 -2.45 -0.50
CA VAL A 222 10.82 -1.01 -0.27
C VAL A 222 9.74 -0.66 0.73
N SER A 223 10.09 0.06 1.78
CA SER A 223 9.11 0.50 2.78
C SER A 223 9.53 1.81 3.44
N TYR A 224 8.54 2.55 3.94
CA TYR A 224 8.82 3.56 4.95
C TYR A 224 9.26 2.90 6.26
N ILE A 225 10.12 3.55 7.03
CA ILE A 225 10.56 3.15 8.36
C ILE A 225 10.13 4.19 9.39
N TYR A 226 9.97 3.75 10.63
CA TYR A 226 9.68 4.67 11.73
C TYR A 226 10.81 5.70 11.92
N PRO A 227 10.50 6.96 12.26
CA PRO A 227 11.53 7.97 12.57
C PRO A 227 12.27 7.73 13.89
N ASN A 228 11.79 6.80 14.72
CA ASN A 228 12.30 6.53 16.06
C ASN A 228 13.00 5.17 16.15
N VAL A 229 13.33 4.76 17.38
CA VAL A 229 14.00 3.49 17.70
C VAL A 229 13.25 2.24 17.21
N ASN A 230 11.96 2.33 16.90
CA ASN A 230 11.17 1.20 16.41
C ASN A 230 11.60 0.76 14.99
N SER A 231 12.38 1.59 14.28
CA SER A 231 12.99 1.23 13.00
C SER A 231 14.24 0.34 13.12
N ALA A 232 14.76 0.13 14.35
CA ALA A 232 15.98 -0.63 14.57
C ALA A 232 15.88 -2.03 13.94
N GLY A 233 16.86 -2.36 13.10
CA GLY A 233 16.94 -3.65 12.40
C GLY A 233 16.06 -3.76 11.14
N ALA A 234 15.13 -2.85 10.87
CA ALA A 234 14.29 -2.90 9.67
C ALA A 234 15.11 -2.83 8.37
N GLY A 235 16.12 -1.96 8.33
CA GLY A 235 17.00 -1.78 7.17
C GLY A 235 17.86 -3.01 6.81
N LEU A 236 18.06 -3.97 7.72
CA LEU A 236 18.78 -5.21 7.40
C LEU A 236 17.96 -6.14 6.48
N MET A 237 16.64 -6.00 6.54
CA MET A 237 15.68 -6.87 5.87
C MET A 237 15.06 -6.21 4.63
N LEU A 238 15.17 -4.89 4.51
CA LEU A 238 14.68 -4.10 3.38
C LEU A 238 15.81 -3.79 2.39
N SER A 239 15.45 -3.62 1.12
CA SER A 239 16.39 -3.19 0.08
C SER A 239 16.54 -1.68 0.05
N GLU A 240 15.42 -0.95 0.23
CA GLU A 240 15.37 0.52 0.22
C GLU A 240 14.42 1.00 1.32
N THR A 241 14.80 2.08 2.01
CA THR A 241 14.04 2.61 3.15
C THR A 241 13.83 4.12 3.03
N PHE A 242 12.64 4.57 3.42
CA PHE A 242 12.29 6.00 3.49
C PHE A 242 11.97 6.38 4.93
N THR A 243 12.62 7.40 5.46
CA THR A 243 12.34 7.88 6.82
C THR A 243 11.09 8.77 6.78
N ALA A 244 10.01 8.31 7.40
CA ALA A 244 8.80 9.10 7.52
C ALA A 244 9.03 10.27 8.50
N GLU A 245 8.41 11.43 8.23
CA GLU A 245 8.51 12.60 9.11
C GLU A 245 7.77 12.35 10.44
N ASN A 246 6.60 11.74 10.35
CA ASN A 246 5.73 11.44 11.48
C ASN A 246 5.54 9.93 11.69
N THR A 247 5.02 9.57 12.86
CA THR A 247 4.63 8.19 13.19
C THR A 247 3.39 7.71 12.46
N ASN A 248 2.68 8.60 11.78
CA ASN A 248 1.55 8.28 10.94
C ASN A 248 1.69 8.99 9.59
N LEU A 249 1.82 8.22 8.51
CA LEU A 249 2.00 8.78 7.15
C LEU A 249 0.75 9.54 6.67
N SER A 250 -0.44 9.15 7.13
CA SER A 250 -1.70 9.77 6.71
C SER A 250 -1.86 11.23 7.14
N GLU A 251 -1.07 11.70 8.10
CA GLU A 251 -1.04 13.11 8.53
C GLU A 251 -0.51 14.04 7.44
N LEU A 252 0.34 13.55 6.53
CA LEU A 252 0.86 14.30 5.39
C LEU A 252 -0.17 14.52 4.28
N GLY A 253 -1.38 13.96 4.42
CA GLY A 253 -2.48 14.16 3.48
C GLY A 253 -2.13 13.68 2.07
N TYR A 254 -2.33 14.53 1.07
CA TYR A 254 -2.14 14.19 -0.34
C TYR A 254 -0.68 13.81 -0.68
N SER A 255 0.30 14.42 0.00
CA SER A 255 1.72 14.26 -0.31
C SER A 255 2.41 13.14 0.47
N MET A 256 1.64 12.23 1.09
CA MET A 256 2.18 11.18 1.97
C MET A 256 3.18 10.23 1.30
N TYR A 257 3.06 10.01 -0.01
CA TYR A 257 3.92 9.08 -0.76
C TYR A 257 5.05 9.73 -1.55
N THR A 258 5.27 11.03 -1.39
CA THR A 258 6.22 11.82 -2.21
C THR A 258 7.62 11.21 -2.26
N GLN A 259 8.19 10.78 -1.12
CA GLN A 259 9.53 10.18 -1.10
C GLN A 259 9.61 8.87 -1.92
N MET A 260 8.57 8.03 -1.80
CA MET A 260 8.47 6.78 -2.56
C MET A 260 8.24 7.06 -4.04
N GLU A 261 7.37 8.01 -4.37
CA GLU A 261 7.10 8.45 -5.75
C GLU A 261 8.34 9.03 -6.40
N ASP A 262 9.12 9.83 -5.66
CA ASP A 262 10.39 10.37 -6.12
C ASP A 262 11.39 9.25 -6.42
N TRP A 263 11.53 8.27 -5.52
CA TRP A 263 12.39 7.12 -5.75
C TRP A 263 11.94 6.30 -6.96
N LEU A 264 10.63 6.02 -7.06
CA LEU A 264 10.04 5.34 -8.20
C LEU A 264 10.18 6.15 -9.49
N GLY A 265 10.22 7.47 -9.45
CA GLY A 265 10.32 8.36 -10.61
C GLY A 265 11.76 8.65 -11.07
N ARG A 266 12.78 8.32 -10.29
CA ARG A 266 14.20 8.62 -10.60
C ARG A 266 14.63 8.07 -11.96
N PRO A 267 15.34 8.85 -12.79
CA PRO A 267 15.83 8.35 -14.07
C PRO A 267 16.75 7.15 -13.85
N PHE A 268 16.51 6.06 -14.56
CA PHE A 268 17.28 4.82 -14.40
C PHE A 268 17.40 4.11 -15.75
N ARG A 269 18.62 3.66 -16.09
CA ARG A 269 18.91 2.83 -17.29
C ARG A 269 18.22 3.32 -18.57
N SER A 270 18.50 4.58 -18.95
CA SER A 270 17.96 5.24 -20.15
C SER A 270 16.45 5.55 -20.13
N VAL A 271 15.75 5.27 -19.02
CA VAL A 271 14.38 5.73 -18.80
C VAL A 271 14.43 7.14 -18.18
N PRO A 272 13.81 8.16 -18.81
CA PRO A 272 13.76 9.51 -18.25
C PRO A 272 12.92 9.55 -16.97
N ARG A 273 12.97 10.68 -16.25
CA ARG A 273 12.11 10.90 -15.09
C ARG A 273 10.64 10.89 -15.55
N THR A 274 9.84 10.01 -14.96
CA THR A 274 8.40 9.92 -15.25
C THR A 274 7.67 10.87 -14.31
N PRO A 275 6.85 11.81 -14.82
CA PRO A 275 6.04 12.67 -13.97
C PRO A 275 4.90 11.89 -13.33
N LEU A 276 4.50 12.30 -12.12
CA LEU A 276 3.32 11.76 -11.48
C LEU A 276 2.06 12.29 -12.17
N LEU A 277 1.16 11.40 -12.55
CA LEU A 277 -0.15 11.77 -13.09
C LEU A 277 -1.14 12.09 -11.95
N PRO A 278 -2.11 12.98 -12.17
CA PRO A 278 -3.12 13.28 -11.15
C PRO A 278 -3.99 12.05 -10.86
N LEU A 279 -4.60 12.04 -9.67
CA LEU A 279 -5.55 11.00 -9.26
C LEU A 279 -6.69 10.86 -10.28
N ARG A 280 -6.89 9.64 -10.79
CA ARG A 280 -7.98 9.29 -11.69
C ARG A 280 -8.63 8.00 -11.24
N VAL A 281 -9.96 7.96 -11.31
CA VAL A 281 -10.75 6.77 -10.98
C VAL A 281 -11.60 6.32 -12.16
N SER A 282 -11.72 5.01 -12.33
CA SER A 282 -12.56 4.37 -13.33
C SER A 282 -13.78 3.74 -12.67
N ILE A 283 -14.98 3.99 -13.18
CA ILE A 283 -16.22 3.51 -12.55
C ILE A 283 -16.87 2.50 -13.48
N SER A 284 -17.12 1.30 -12.98
CA SER A 284 -17.81 0.24 -13.73
C SER A 284 -19.25 0.63 -14.06
N ARG A 285 -19.70 0.28 -15.27
CA ARG A 285 -21.08 0.51 -15.72
C ARG A 285 -22.12 -0.11 -14.79
N LYS A 286 -21.87 -1.33 -14.31
CA LYS A 286 -22.78 -2.04 -13.40
C LYS A 286 -23.01 -1.26 -12.10
N VAL A 287 -21.95 -0.66 -11.55
CA VAL A 287 -22.02 0.13 -10.33
C VAL A 287 -22.83 1.42 -10.56
N LYS A 288 -22.65 2.07 -11.72
CA LYS A 288 -23.45 3.25 -12.09
C LYS A 288 -24.94 2.94 -12.15
N GLU A 289 -25.32 1.83 -12.77
CA GLU A 289 -26.73 1.42 -12.91
C GLU A 289 -27.38 1.15 -11.54
N VAL A 290 -26.67 0.48 -10.63
CA VAL A 290 -27.15 0.23 -9.25
C VAL A 290 -27.33 1.54 -8.48
N VAL A 291 -26.37 2.45 -8.57
CA VAL A 291 -26.44 3.74 -7.87
C VAL A 291 -27.50 4.64 -8.47
N ALA A 292 -27.69 4.59 -9.79
CA ALA A 292 -28.78 5.27 -10.49
C ALA A 292 -30.16 4.89 -9.97
N ALA A 293 -30.39 3.60 -9.71
CA ALA A 293 -31.64 3.17 -9.08
C ALA A 293 -31.79 3.71 -7.65
N LYS A 294 -30.72 3.68 -6.84
CA LYS A 294 -30.76 4.13 -5.44
C LYS A 294 -31.13 5.61 -5.30
N TYR A 295 -30.46 6.51 -6.01
CA TYR A 295 -30.75 7.94 -5.86
C TYR A 295 -32.09 8.33 -6.52
N ARG A 296 -32.52 7.62 -7.58
CA ARG A 296 -33.86 7.82 -8.17
C ARG A 296 -34.97 7.42 -7.20
N ASN A 297 -34.80 6.31 -6.47
CA ASN A 297 -35.73 5.88 -5.43
C ASN A 297 -35.78 6.87 -4.27
N ALA A 298 -34.66 7.52 -3.95
CA ALA A 298 -34.62 8.63 -2.98
C ALA A 298 -35.19 9.96 -3.53
N GLY A 299 -35.69 9.98 -4.77
CA GLY A 299 -36.30 11.15 -5.41
C GLY A 299 -35.29 12.22 -5.87
N ALA A 300 -34.04 11.84 -6.14
CA ALA A 300 -33.03 12.72 -6.72
C ALA A 300 -32.89 12.49 -8.23
N VAL A 301 -32.57 13.57 -8.98
CA VAL A 301 -32.39 13.54 -10.43
C VAL A 301 -30.93 13.84 -10.78
N THR A 302 -30.35 13.08 -11.71
CA THR A 302 -28.97 13.26 -12.17
C THR A 302 -28.63 14.73 -12.45
N GLY A 303 -27.53 15.21 -11.89
CA GLY A 303 -27.04 16.58 -12.05
C GLY A 303 -27.81 17.65 -11.26
N LYS A 304 -28.87 17.30 -10.53
CA LYS A 304 -29.70 18.24 -9.74
C LYS A 304 -29.66 17.99 -8.24
N PHE A 305 -28.64 17.26 -7.77
CA PHE A 305 -28.43 17.00 -6.35
C PHE A 305 -26.99 17.25 -5.93
N ILE A 306 -26.81 17.58 -4.65
CA ILE A 306 -25.52 17.75 -3.99
C ILE A 306 -25.34 16.59 -3.01
N VAL A 307 -24.18 15.96 -3.04
CA VAL A 307 -23.83 14.86 -2.14
C VAL A 307 -23.29 15.43 -0.84
N ILE A 308 -23.85 15.01 0.29
CA ILE A 308 -23.36 15.34 1.63
C ILE A 308 -22.72 14.09 2.24
N HIS A 309 -21.46 14.22 2.66
CA HIS A 309 -20.68 13.12 3.22
C HIS A 309 -19.85 13.59 4.42
N GLY A 310 -19.62 12.72 5.41
CA GLY A 310 -18.93 13.10 6.65
C GLY A 310 -19.87 13.33 7.84
N ILE A 311 -20.95 12.56 7.89
CA ILE A 311 -21.84 12.48 9.04
C ILE A 311 -21.11 11.76 10.16
N GLU A 312 -21.22 12.28 11.37
CA GLU A 312 -20.78 11.61 12.60
C GLU A 312 -21.43 10.23 12.73
N SER A 313 -20.61 9.19 12.69
CA SER A 313 -21.04 7.80 12.85
C SER A 313 -19.86 6.96 13.32
N ASP A 314 -20.12 6.03 14.24
CA ASP A 314 -19.13 5.10 14.78
C ASP A 314 -18.72 4.02 13.75
N SER A 315 -19.37 3.99 12.59
CA SER A 315 -19.13 2.98 11.57
C SER A 315 -17.79 3.16 10.87
N LYS A 316 -17.05 2.04 10.71
CA LYS A 316 -15.86 1.95 9.84
C LYS A 316 -16.15 2.28 8.36
N ALA A 317 -17.42 2.42 7.98
CA ALA A 317 -17.85 2.80 6.64
C ALA A 317 -17.89 4.33 6.40
N SER A 318 -17.56 5.16 7.40
CA SER A 318 -17.48 6.63 7.26
C SER A 318 -16.38 7.13 6.30
N MET A 319 -15.45 6.25 5.88
CA MET A 319 -14.36 6.55 4.94
C MET A 319 -13.48 7.76 5.35
N GLN A 320 -13.33 7.95 6.67
CA GLN A 320 -12.41 8.92 7.26
C GLN A 320 -10.94 8.54 7.02
N SER A 321 -10.08 9.56 6.95
CA SER A 321 -8.63 9.39 6.95
C SER A 321 -8.16 8.90 8.33
N LYS A 322 -7.14 8.05 8.38
CA LYS A 322 -6.48 7.71 9.66
C LYS A 322 -5.65 8.86 10.23
N GLY A 323 -5.43 9.91 9.45
CA GLY A 323 -4.62 11.08 9.83
C GLY A 323 -5.41 12.17 10.53
N ASP A 324 -6.74 12.05 10.61
CA ASP A 324 -7.59 13.09 11.18
C ASP A 324 -8.79 12.53 11.95
N ALA A 325 -8.70 12.61 13.28
CA ALA A 325 -9.75 12.14 14.18
C ALA A 325 -10.95 13.11 14.29
N ASP A 326 -10.75 14.40 13.99
CA ASP A 326 -11.82 15.43 14.03
C ASP A 326 -12.35 15.70 12.61
N SER A 327 -12.73 14.61 11.92
CA SER A 327 -13.09 14.62 10.50
C SER A 327 -14.58 14.45 10.24
N LEU A 328 -15.42 14.34 11.28
CA LEU A 328 -16.86 14.14 11.14
C LEU A 328 -17.64 15.32 11.77
N LEU A 329 -18.80 15.63 11.18
CA LEU A 329 -19.64 16.74 11.63
C LEU A 329 -21.03 16.24 12.04
N SER A 330 -21.55 16.80 13.13
CA SER A 330 -22.85 16.41 13.68
C SER A 330 -24.03 16.78 12.75
N LEU A 331 -25.12 16.01 12.86
CA LEU A 331 -26.31 16.16 12.03
C LEU A 331 -26.97 17.54 12.18
N GLU A 332 -27.00 18.10 13.39
CA GLU A 332 -27.57 19.43 13.63
C GLU A 332 -26.87 20.54 12.81
N LYS A 333 -25.55 20.42 12.66
CA LYS A 333 -24.75 21.38 11.89
C LYS A 333 -24.99 21.20 10.41
N TRP A 334 -25.05 19.95 9.94
CA TRP A 334 -25.43 19.64 8.56
C TRP A 334 -26.81 20.19 8.20
N ALA A 335 -27.81 20.00 9.06
CA ALA A 335 -29.16 20.56 8.87
C ALA A 335 -29.11 22.09 8.72
N LYS A 336 -28.31 22.79 9.54
CA LYS A 336 -28.15 24.25 9.46
C LYS A 336 -27.44 24.72 8.18
N ILE A 337 -26.47 23.95 7.69
CA ILE A 337 -25.76 24.21 6.42
C ILE A 337 -26.74 24.12 5.25
N ILE A 338 -27.55 23.07 5.22
CA ILE A 338 -28.46 22.76 4.11
C ILE A 338 -29.74 23.61 4.15
N LYS A 339 -30.10 24.12 5.33
CA LYS A 339 -31.23 25.04 5.48
C LYS A 339 -31.02 26.30 4.65
N GLY A 340 -31.80 26.42 3.57
CA GLY A 340 -31.78 27.56 2.64
C GLY A 340 -31.15 27.27 1.28
N VAL A 341 -30.69 26.04 1.03
CA VAL A 341 -30.25 25.62 -0.30
C VAL A 341 -31.45 25.61 -1.24
N ARG A 342 -31.35 26.34 -2.35
CA ARG A 342 -32.37 26.40 -3.41
C ARG A 342 -31.75 25.89 -4.71
N GLY A 343 -32.55 25.22 -5.55
CA GLY A 343 -32.12 24.75 -6.87
C GLY A 343 -31.49 23.35 -6.92
N PHE A 344 -30.94 22.85 -5.81
CA PHE A 344 -30.39 21.49 -5.71
C PHE A 344 -31.02 20.71 -4.56
N LYS A 345 -31.26 19.41 -4.77
CA LYS A 345 -31.72 18.51 -3.71
C LYS A 345 -30.53 17.99 -2.89
N PRO A 346 -30.50 18.17 -1.56
CA PRO A 346 -29.46 17.59 -0.72
C PRO A 346 -29.65 16.07 -0.63
N VAL A 347 -28.59 15.30 -0.91
CA VAL A 347 -28.58 13.84 -0.77
C VAL A 347 -27.56 13.45 0.29
N PHE A 348 -28.05 12.92 1.40
CA PHE A 348 -27.21 12.43 2.49
C PHE A 348 -26.73 11.01 2.22
N VAL A 349 -25.42 10.82 2.32
CA VAL A 349 -24.81 9.50 2.25
C VAL A 349 -24.65 8.94 3.65
N ILE A 350 -25.32 7.83 3.90
CA ILE A 350 -25.31 7.18 5.21
C ILE A 350 -24.46 5.89 5.15
N PRO A 351 -23.57 5.67 6.14
CA PRO A 351 -22.73 4.48 6.22
C PRO A 351 -23.47 3.22 6.72
N HIS A 352 -24.59 3.38 7.43
CA HIS A 352 -25.41 2.28 7.94
C HIS A 352 -26.88 2.70 8.07
N GLU A 353 -27.83 1.84 7.69
CA GLU A 353 -29.29 2.12 7.76
C GLU A 353 -29.79 2.55 9.15
N LYS A 354 -29.01 2.30 10.22
CA LYS A 354 -29.37 2.70 11.59
C LYS A 354 -29.35 4.22 11.78
N GLU A 355 -28.52 4.91 11.01
CA GLU A 355 -28.44 6.38 11.08
C GLU A 355 -29.56 7.06 10.30
N ARG A 356 -30.39 6.29 9.59
CA ARG A 356 -31.46 6.84 8.76
C ARG A 356 -32.49 7.59 9.60
N GLU A 357 -32.97 6.97 10.67
CA GLU A 357 -33.92 7.56 11.60
C GLU A 357 -33.36 8.87 12.19
N ASN A 358 -32.09 8.85 12.61
CA ASN A 358 -31.40 10.05 13.09
C ASN A 358 -31.39 11.18 12.02
N VAL A 359 -31.09 10.87 10.75
CA VAL A 359 -31.08 11.90 9.69
C VAL A 359 -32.48 12.44 9.42
N GLU A 360 -33.49 11.57 9.39
CA GLU A 360 -34.89 11.95 9.19
C GLU A 360 -35.38 12.85 10.36
N ASP A 361 -35.03 12.53 11.60
CA ASP A 361 -35.37 13.31 12.79
C ASP A 361 -34.75 14.72 12.80
N PHE A 362 -33.46 14.85 12.49
CA PHE A 362 -32.75 16.12 12.59
C PHE A 362 -32.95 17.04 11.38
N VAL A 363 -33.12 16.47 10.19
CA VAL A 363 -33.18 17.24 8.94
C VAL A 363 -34.60 17.31 8.35
N GLY A 364 -35.43 16.30 8.61
CA GLY A 364 -36.82 16.18 8.19
C GLY A 364 -37.07 15.11 7.11
N ASP A 365 -38.32 14.67 7.03
CA ASP A 365 -38.80 13.59 6.16
C ASP A 365 -38.62 13.86 4.65
N ASP A 366 -38.52 15.13 4.24
CA ASP A 366 -38.34 15.53 2.84
C ASP A 366 -36.89 15.31 2.33
N THR A 367 -35.99 14.79 3.17
CA THR A 367 -34.59 14.58 2.81
C THR A 367 -34.36 13.33 1.96
N SER A 368 -33.49 13.47 0.95
CA SER A 368 -33.04 12.31 0.18
C SER A 368 -31.89 11.63 0.89
N ILE A 369 -32.11 10.38 1.29
CA ILE A 369 -31.10 9.55 1.94
C ILE A 369 -30.70 8.41 1.01
N VAL A 370 -29.39 8.20 0.85
CA VAL A 370 -28.85 7.09 0.07
C VAL A 370 -27.84 6.30 0.90
N PHE A 371 -28.13 5.01 1.07
CA PHE A 371 -27.22 4.07 1.70
C PHE A 371 -26.12 3.60 0.72
N ILE A 372 -24.86 3.86 1.08
CA ILE A 372 -23.69 3.49 0.28
C ILE A 372 -22.75 2.62 1.11
N THR A 373 -22.42 1.45 0.58
CA THR A 373 -21.55 0.48 1.26
C THR A 373 -20.12 0.50 0.75
N THR A 374 -19.90 0.79 -0.54
CA THR A 374 -18.58 0.67 -1.18
C THR A 374 -18.08 2.01 -1.71
N PRO A 375 -16.74 2.24 -1.72
CA PRO A 375 -16.15 3.43 -2.35
C PRO A 375 -16.52 3.56 -3.83
N GLY A 376 -16.69 2.43 -4.53
CA GLY A 376 -17.14 2.41 -5.92
C GLY A 376 -18.53 3.01 -6.13
N GLN A 377 -19.47 2.69 -5.22
CA GLN A 377 -20.80 3.27 -5.23
C GLN A 377 -20.77 4.78 -4.91
N LEU A 378 -19.93 5.21 -3.95
CA LEU A 378 -19.76 6.63 -3.63
C LEU A 378 -19.22 7.41 -4.83
N ALA A 379 -18.20 6.89 -5.50
CA ALA A 379 -17.63 7.50 -6.71
C ALA A 379 -18.67 7.62 -7.84
N ALA A 380 -19.54 6.61 -8.01
CA ALA A 380 -20.62 6.65 -8.97
C ALA A 380 -21.67 7.72 -8.62
N LEU A 381 -22.02 7.86 -7.33
CA LEU A 381 -22.97 8.88 -6.88
C LEU A 381 -22.42 10.29 -7.13
N ILE A 382 -21.14 10.52 -6.81
CA ILE A 382 -20.45 11.80 -7.03
C ILE A 382 -20.35 12.12 -8.52
N ASN A 383 -20.12 11.12 -9.38
CA ASN A 383 -20.07 11.32 -10.82
C ASN A 383 -21.40 11.89 -11.39
N ASP A 384 -22.52 11.48 -10.81
CA ASP A 384 -23.86 11.83 -11.26
C ASP A 384 -24.44 13.05 -10.52
N SER A 385 -23.72 13.58 -9.53
CA SER A 385 -24.11 14.77 -8.77
C SER A 385 -23.69 16.09 -9.44
N ALA A 386 -24.28 17.19 -8.98
CA ALA A 386 -23.83 18.55 -9.31
C ALA A 386 -22.52 18.91 -8.60
N GLY A 387 -22.31 18.34 -7.41
CA GLY A 387 -21.12 18.52 -6.61
C GLY A 387 -21.21 17.82 -5.27
N VAL A 388 -20.22 18.06 -4.42
CA VAL A 388 -20.05 17.40 -3.12
C VAL A 388 -19.76 18.42 -2.03
N ILE A 389 -20.41 18.28 -0.88
CA ILE A 389 -20.01 18.96 0.35
C ILE A 389 -19.60 17.86 1.32
N ALA A 390 -18.34 17.85 1.71
CA ALA A 390 -17.82 16.81 2.58
C ALA A 390 -16.82 17.35 3.58
N THR A 391 -16.73 16.69 4.72
CA THR A 391 -15.60 16.83 5.65
C THR A 391 -14.39 16.04 5.14
N ASN A 392 -13.30 15.99 5.91
CA ASN A 392 -12.05 15.31 5.57
C ASN A 392 -12.19 13.77 5.37
N THR A 393 -12.79 13.39 4.25
CA THR A 393 -13.17 12.02 3.90
C THR A 393 -12.78 11.72 2.45
N ALA A 394 -12.79 10.44 2.08
CA ALA A 394 -12.52 9.98 0.71
C ALA A 394 -13.38 10.66 -0.37
N ALA A 395 -14.56 11.19 -0.02
CA ALA A 395 -15.46 11.86 -0.95
C ALA A 395 -14.81 13.07 -1.64
N ILE A 396 -13.97 13.85 -0.94
CA ILE A 396 -13.27 15.01 -1.52
C ILE A 396 -12.31 14.54 -2.61
N GLN A 397 -11.54 13.48 -2.36
CA GLN A 397 -10.58 12.95 -3.33
C GLN A 397 -11.27 12.32 -4.53
N LEU A 398 -12.41 11.65 -4.32
CA LEU A 398 -13.23 11.12 -5.42
C LEU A 398 -13.83 12.24 -6.28
N ALA A 399 -14.24 13.35 -5.68
CA ALA A 399 -14.69 14.53 -6.41
C ALA A 399 -13.56 15.13 -7.25
N ASN A 400 -12.37 15.31 -6.66
CA ASN A 400 -11.18 15.78 -7.37
C ASN A 400 -10.79 14.84 -8.53
N ALA A 401 -10.86 13.52 -8.33
CA ALA A 401 -10.55 12.53 -9.36
C ALA A 401 -11.55 12.49 -10.53
N ARG A 402 -12.73 13.10 -10.36
CA ARG A 402 -13.78 13.24 -11.37
C ARG A 402 -13.98 14.69 -11.83
N ASP A 403 -13.10 15.59 -11.38
CA ASP A 403 -13.17 17.04 -11.61
C ASP A 403 -14.54 17.65 -11.27
N LYS A 404 -15.20 17.12 -10.23
CA LYS A 404 -16.50 17.61 -9.75
C LYS A 404 -16.31 18.76 -8.76
N PRO A 405 -17.21 19.77 -8.77
CA PRO A 405 -17.23 20.79 -7.75
C PRO A 405 -17.28 20.21 -6.33
N CYS A 406 -16.38 20.64 -5.45
CA CYS A 406 -16.33 20.22 -4.06
C CYS A 406 -16.22 21.38 -3.08
N ILE A 407 -16.88 21.25 -1.94
CA ILE A 407 -16.65 22.07 -0.75
C ILE A 407 -16.13 21.14 0.33
N GLY A 408 -14.87 21.36 0.71
CA GLY A 408 -14.19 20.60 1.75
C GLY A 408 -14.23 21.34 3.08
N LEU A 409 -14.80 20.71 4.12
CA LEU A 409 -14.85 21.25 5.47
C LEU A 409 -13.70 20.66 6.30
N PHE A 410 -12.86 21.52 6.87
CA PHE A 410 -11.66 21.13 7.61
C PHE A 410 -11.58 21.77 8.98
N SER A 411 -10.92 21.08 9.91
CA SER A 411 -10.71 21.59 11.27
C SER A 411 -9.72 22.77 11.28
N SER A 412 -8.75 22.80 10.37
CA SER A 412 -7.77 23.89 10.21
C SER A 412 -7.41 24.13 8.73
N GLU A 413 -6.89 25.33 8.43
CA GLU A 413 -6.49 25.70 7.07
C GLU A 413 -5.27 24.91 6.60
N GLU A 414 -4.31 24.65 7.50
CA GLU A 414 -3.13 23.83 7.22
C GLU A 414 -3.51 22.42 6.78
N LYS A 415 -4.47 21.78 7.49
CA LYS A 415 -5.01 20.49 7.07
C LYS A 415 -5.70 20.57 5.72
N GLY A 416 -6.49 21.61 5.47
CA GLY A 416 -7.12 21.83 4.17
C GLY A 416 -6.09 21.82 3.03
N LYS A 417 -4.97 22.54 3.19
CA LYS A 417 -3.88 22.61 2.21
C LYS A 417 -3.13 21.28 2.04
N LEU A 418 -2.89 20.54 3.12
CA LEU A 418 -2.25 19.21 3.05
C LEU A 418 -3.11 18.19 2.32
N PHE A 419 -4.42 18.22 2.52
CA PHE A 419 -5.34 17.23 1.96
C PHE A 419 -5.78 17.59 0.52
N VAL A 420 -5.82 18.88 0.16
CA VAL A 420 -6.16 19.35 -1.19
C VAL A 420 -5.16 20.42 -1.66
N PRO A 421 -3.89 20.03 -1.96
CA PRO A 421 -2.83 20.99 -2.27
C PRO A 421 -3.06 21.78 -3.58
N TYR A 422 -3.84 21.22 -4.52
CA TYR A 422 -4.15 21.85 -5.80
C TYR A 422 -5.49 22.57 -5.84
N ALA A 423 -6.10 22.88 -4.67
CA ALA A 423 -7.39 23.57 -4.63
C ALA A 423 -7.36 24.96 -5.26
N GLU A 424 -6.23 25.68 -5.15
CA GLU A 424 -6.09 27.03 -5.73
C GLU A 424 -5.88 26.99 -7.25
N GLU A 425 -5.23 25.94 -7.76
CA GLU A 425 -4.99 25.75 -9.20
C GLU A 425 -6.21 25.17 -9.92
N LYS A 426 -6.96 24.29 -9.24
CA LYS A 426 -8.22 23.72 -9.73
C LYS A 426 -9.38 24.50 -9.11
N SER A 427 -9.97 25.41 -9.87
CA SER A 427 -11.16 26.24 -9.52
C SER A 427 -12.41 25.47 -9.04
N ASN A 428 -12.34 24.14 -8.95
CA ASN A 428 -13.47 23.27 -8.66
C ASN A 428 -13.58 22.90 -7.18
N CYS A 429 -12.56 23.14 -6.34
CA CYS A 429 -12.66 22.82 -4.91
C CYS A 429 -12.45 24.04 -4.01
N VAL A 430 -13.41 24.29 -3.12
CA VAL A 430 -13.31 25.34 -2.10
C VAL A 430 -13.06 24.70 -0.74
N ILE A 431 -11.97 25.13 -0.11
CA ILE A 431 -11.59 24.72 1.23
C ILE A 431 -12.18 25.70 2.23
N ILE A 432 -12.90 25.20 3.23
CA ILE A 432 -13.43 25.98 4.34
C ILE A 432 -12.86 25.40 5.63
N ALA A 433 -12.08 26.21 6.33
CA ALA A 433 -11.46 25.83 7.58
C ALA A 433 -12.15 26.51 8.77
N SER A 434 -12.22 25.80 9.89
CA SER A 434 -12.59 26.40 11.17
C SER A 434 -11.46 27.28 11.71
N LYS A 435 -11.83 28.40 12.36
CA LYS A 435 -10.89 29.32 13.00
C LYS A 435 -10.39 28.82 14.36
N THR A 436 -11.14 27.92 15.00
CA THR A 436 -10.81 27.41 16.35
C THR A 436 -9.95 26.15 16.31
N GLY A 437 -9.68 25.60 15.13
CA GLY A 437 -8.98 24.32 14.97
C GLY A 437 -9.87 23.09 15.10
N LYS A 438 -11.16 23.27 15.48
CA LYS A 438 -12.16 22.22 15.61
C LYS A 438 -13.23 22.29 14.53
N LEU A 439 -13.58 21.16 13.95
CA LEU A 439 -14.56 21.08 12.87
C LEU A 439 -15.98 21.51 13.32
N ALA A 440 -16.32 21.27 14.60
CA ALA A 440 -17.61 21.64 15.18
C ALA A 440 -17.92 23.16 15.13
N ASP A 441 -16.89 24.01 15.11
CA ASP A 441 -17.01 25.46 15.16
C ASP A 441 -16.98 26.13 13.77
N ILE A 442 -17.23 25.35 12.71
CA ILE A 442 -17.19 25.87 11.35
C ILE A 442 -18.22 26.99 11.13
N ASP A 443 -17.81 28.03 10.41
CA ASP A 443 -18.69 29.15 10.10
C ASP A 443 -19.66 28.79 8.97
N ILE A 444 -20.92 28.60 9.35
CA ILE A 444 -22.00 28.20 8.44
C ILE A 444 -22.27 29.29 7.38
N GLY A 445 -22.05 30.57 7.71
CA GLY A 445 -22.22 31.68 6.76
C GLY A 445 -21.26 31.55 5.58
N THR A 446 -19.99 31.27 5.85
CA THR A 446 -18.97 31.04 4.82
C THR A 446 -19.31 29.83 3.94
N VAL A 447 -19.81 28.73 4.53
CA VAL A 447 -20.23 27.54 3.76
C VAL A 447 -21.35 27.87 2.79
N LYS A 448 -22.36 28.62 3.22
CA LYS A 448 -23.50 29.02 2.37
C LYS A 448 -23.06 29.92 1.21
N ASN A 449 -22.13 30.84 1.44
CA ASN A 449 -21.59 31.68 0.39
C ASN A 449 -20.80 30.86 -0.65
N ALA A 450 -20.05 29.85 -0.21
CA ALA A 450 -19.31 28.96 -1.10
C ALA A 450 -20.20 28.06 -1.97
N MET A 451 -21.49 27.91 -1.66
CA MET A 451 -22.42 27.10 -2.48
C MET A 451 -22.67 27.67 -3.88
N GLN A 452 -22.33 28.94 -4.13
CA GLN A 452 -22.37 29.56 -5.46
C GLN A 452 -21.50 28.83 -6.48
N VAL A 453 -20.48 28.08 -6.03
CA VAL A 453 -19.63 27.25 -6.89
C VAL A 453 -20.44 26.21 -7.67
N PHE A 454 -21.54 25.71 -7.10
CA PHE A 454 -22.40 24.73 -7.79
C PHE A 454 -23.28 25.37 -8.87
N GLU A 455 -23.60 26.67 -8.76
CA GLU A 455 -24.39 27.40 -9.74
C GLU A 455 -23.58 27.67 -11.02
N GLY A 456 -22.28 27.96 -10.89
CA GLY A 456 -21.38 28.14 -12.03
C GLY A 456 -21.23 26.89 -12.91
N SER A 457 -21.37 25.69 -12.32
CA SER A 457 -21.31 24.43 -13.05
C SER A 457 -22.55 24.13 -13.90
N LEU A 458 -23.69 24.76 -13.62
CA LEU A 458 -24.92 24.60 -14.43
C LEU A 458 -24.81 25.30 -15.79
N ALA A 459 -23.90 26.26 -15.95
CA ALA A 459 -23.71 27.01 -17.20
C ALA A 459 -22.83 26.30 -18.24
N LEU A 460 -22.20 25.17 -17.89
CA LEU A 460 -21.26 24.42 -18.73
C LEU A 460 -21.78 23.05 -19.19
N VAL A 461 -23.07 22.74 -18.94
CA VAL A 461 -23.73 21.49 -19.36
C VAL A 461 -24.58 21.69 -20.61
#